data_AF-A0A3M7C442-F1
#
_entry.id   AF-A0A3M7C442-F1
#
_cell.length_a   1.000
_cell.length_b   1.000
_cell.length_c   1.000
_cell.angle_alpha   90.00
_cell.angle_beta   90.00
_cell.angle_gamma   90.00
#
_symmetry.space_group_name_H-M   'P 1'
#
loop_
_entity.id
_entity.type
_entity.pdbx_description
1 polymer ?
#
loop_
_entity_poly.entity_id
_entity_poly.type
_entity_poly.pdbx_seq_one_letter_code
_entity_poly.pdbx_strand_id
1 'polypeptide(L)'
;MSSSNTTSYEEYTYNLFAYEPNHVLPIVFACIVGASVVAHVLQNFYYSFWRITFMFYGGTVFTLGWILRAVASYYQENIGLYISQIVFILAGPPIYAAAEYNILGRLMHYLPMHAVFHPGRVFFVFVYIGIMVETLTGVGAGQLAGGVPGSTQYTVGGILIAITLILQGCVEVSFSSLVAVIHYRAWRAGNLAPNVKSASCCTALPH
;
A
#
# COMPACT_ATOMS: atom_id res chain seq x y z
N MET A 1 -7.31 20.60 -62.49
CA MET A 1 -7.62 19.32 -61.82
C MET A 1 -6.89 19.34 -60.49
N SER A 2 -7.62 19.69 -59.43
CA SER A 2 -7.07 19.84 -58.08
C SER A 2 -7.15 18.49 -57.38
N SER A 3 -6.04 17.75 -57.37
CA SER A 3 -5.93 16.51 -56.59
C SER A 3 -5.76 16.90 -55.13
N SER A 4 -6.81 16.76 -54.35
CA SER A 4 -6.83 16.95 -52.90
C SER A 4 -5.88 15.96 -52.23
N ASN A 5 -4.69 16.44 -51.86
CA ASN A 5 -3.83 15.80 -50.87
C ASN A 5 -4.50 15.92 -49.50
N THR A 6 -5.49 15.07 -49.24
CA THR A 6 -5.88 14.72 -47.88
C THR A 6 -5.03 13.53 -47.48
N THR A 7 -3.78 13.81 -47.10
CA THR A 7 -3.08 12.93 -46.17
C THR A 7 -3.99 12.84 -44.96
N SER A 8 -4.66 11.70 -44.81
CA SER A 8 -5.22 11.25 -43.55
C SER A 8 -4.05 11.20 -42.56
N TYR A 9 -3.77 12.33 -41.92
CA TYR A 9 -3.25 12.33 -40.57
C TYR A 9 -4.35 11.63 -39.78
N GLU A 10 -4.31 10.30 -39.76
CA GLU A 10 -4.97 9.55 -38.70
C GLU A 10 -4.50 10.24 -37.43
N GLU A 11 -5.42 10.96 -36.81
CA GLU A 11 -5.28 11.47 -35.47
C GLU A 11 -4.94 10.24 -34.64
N TYR A 12 -3.63 10.04 -34.43
CA TYR A 12 -3.09 8.94 -33.65
C TYR A 12 -3.50 9.26 -32.21
N THR A 13 -4.76 8.97 -31.90
CA THR A 13 -5.33 9.03 -30.56
C THR A 13 -4.50 8.04 -29.78
N TYR A 14 -3.53 8.56 -29.06
CA TYR A 14 -2.53 7.79 -28.37
C TYR A 14 -3.21 7.20 -27.13
N ASN A 15 -3.89 6.08 -27.35
CA ASN A 15 -4.47 5.31 -26.26
C ASN A 15 -3.32 4.71 -25.45
N LEU A 16 -2.96 5.38 -24.34
CA LEU A 16 -2.01 4.87 -23.35
C LEU A 16 -2.48 3.56 -22.71
N PHE A 17 -3.80 3.35 -22.72
CA PHE A 17 -4.42 2.11 -22.29
C PHE A 17 -4.57 1.18 -23.49
N ALA A 18 -3.92 0.01 -23.44
CA ALA A 18 -4.09 -1.05 -24.46
C ALA A 18 -5.43 -1.80 -24.35
N TYR A 19 -6.34 -1.36 -23.47
CA TYR A 19 -7.63 -1.97 -23.15
C TYR A 19 -8.64 -0.88 -22.74
N GLU A 20 -9.92 -1.11 -23.00
CA GLU A 20 -11.01 -0.19 -22.64
C GLU A 20 -11.13 -0.11 -21.09
N PRO A 21 -10.69 0.99 -20.46
CA PRO A 21 -10.49 1.00 -19.02
C PRO A 21 -11.83 1.00 -18.27
N ASN A 22 -11.98 0.05 -17.36
CA ASN A 22 -13.16 0.01 -16.48
C ASN A 22 -13.11 1.18 -15.49
N HIS A 23 -14.03 2.13 -15.63
CA HIS A 23 -14.14 3.33 -14.78
C HIS A 23 -14.70 3.04 -13.38
N VAL A 24 -15.48 1.97 -13.24
CA VAL A 24 -16.23 1.68 -12.00
C VAL A 24 -15.33 1.06 -10.94
N LEU A 25 -14.46 0.12 -11.33
CA LEU A 25 -13.57 -0.58 -10.41
C LEU A 25 -12.67 0.38 -9.61
N PRO A 26 -11.92 1.31 -10.26
CA PRO A 26 -11.04 2.24 -9.56
C PRO A 26 -11.79 3.15 -8.57
N ILE A 27 -13.01 3.56 -8.89
CA ILE A 27 -13.84 4.41 -8.02
C ILE A 27 -14.25 3.64 -6.76
N VAL A 28 -14.71 2.40 -6.91
CA VAL A 28 -15.09 1.56 -5.77
C VAL A 28 -13.89 1.33 -4.86
N PHE A 29 -12.72 1.01 -5.43
CA PHE A 29 -11.49 0.87 -4.65
C PHE A 29 -11.08 2.17 -3.95
N ALA A 30 -11.15 3.32 -4.62
CA ALA A 30 -10.87 4.62 -4.02
C ALA A 30 -11.80 4.91 -2.82
N CYS A 31 -13.10 4.58 -2.93
CA CYS A 31 -14.05 4.75 -1.83
C CYS A 31 -13.74 3.83 -0.64
N ILE A 32 -13.42 2.55 -0.89
CA ILE A 32 -13.10 1.58 0.17
C ILE A 32 -11.82 1.99 0.91
N VAL A 33 -10.76 2.31 0.15
CA VAL A 33 -9.48 2.72 0.73
C VAL A 33 -9.63 4.06 1.45
N GLY A 34 -10.33 5.02 0.84
CA GLY A 34 -10.58 6.32 1.45
C GLY A 34 -11.37 6.22 2.76
N ALA A 35 -12.41 5.37 2.81
CA ALA A 35 -13.16 5.11 4.04
C ALA A 35 -12.28 4.50 5.13
N SER A 36 -11.36 3.59 4.77
CA SER A 36 -10.39 3.01 5.69
C SER A 36 -9.44 4.07 6.27
N VAL A 37 -8.94 5.00 5.44
CA VAL A 37 -8.11 6.13 5.89
C VAL A 37 -8.87 7.01 6.87
N VAL A 38 -10.11 7.38 6.55
CA VAL A 38 -10.96 8.19 7.44
C VAL A 38 -11.19 7.47 8.77
N ALA A 39 -11.50 6.18 8.75
CA ALA A 39 -11.67 5.40 9.97
C ALA A 39 -10.38 5.40 10.83
N HIS A 40 -9.21 5.22 10.22
CA HIS A 40 -7.93 5.29 10.92
C HIS A 40 -7.65 6.68 11.51
N VAL A 41 -8.00 7.75 10.80
CA VAL A 41 -7.88 9.12 11.30
C VAL A 41 -8.76 9.31 12.52
N LEU A 42 -10.04 8.92 12.44
CA LEU A 42 -10.98 9.01 13.55
C LEU A 42 -10.51 8.20 14.78
N GLN A 43 -9.98 6.99 14.56
CA GLN A 43 -9.38 6.18 15.63
C GLN A 43 -8.16 6.87 16.25
N ASN A 44 -7.27 7.46 15.44
CA ASN A 44 -6.11 8.18 15.96
C ASN A 44 -6.50 9.41 16.78
N PHE A 45 -7.53 10.14 16.38
CA PHE A 45 -8.07 11.27 17.15
C PHE A 45 -8.69 10.80 18.48
N TYR A 46 -9.49 9.74 18.45
CA TYR A 46 -10.18 9.23 19.64
C TYR A 46 -9.23 8.61 20.67
N TYR A 47 -8.24 7.84 20.22
CA TYR A 47 -7.28 7.16 21.10
C TYR A 47 -5.96 7.93 21.32
N SER A 48 -5.83 9.13 20.71
CA SER A 48 -4.65 9.99 20.79
C SER A 48 -3.32 9.29 20.43
N PHE A 49 -3.34 8.31 19.53
CA PHE A 49 -2.16 7.56 19.08
C PHE A 49 -1.42 8.25 17.91
N TRP A 50 -1.15 9.55 18.05
CA TRP A 50 -0.44 10.38 17.06
C TRP A 50 1.00 9.93 16.74
N ARG A 51 1.53 8.92 17.44
CA ARG A 51 2.83 8.29 17.11
C ARG A 51 2.74 7.23 16.00
N ILE A 52 1.54 6.84 15.55
CA ILE A 52 1.30 5.85 14.47
C ILE A 52 0.90 6.53 13.13
N THR A 53 1.09 7.86 13.02
CA THR A 53 0.66 8.69 11.88
C THR A 53 1.29 8.35 10.52
N PHE A 54 2.34 7.52 10.46
CA PHE A 54 2.92 7.09 9.17
C PHE A 54 1.92 6.32 8.29
N MET A 55 0.98 5.56 8.88
CA MET A 55 -0.07 4.89 8.12
C MET A 55 -1.01 5.87 7.41
N PHE A 56 -1.25 7.05 7.98
CA PHE A 56 -2.10 8.07 7.35
C PHE A 56 -1.47 8.59 6.06
N TYR A 57 -0.15 8.81 6.07
CA TYR A 57 0.56 9.26 4.87
C TYR A 57 0.53 8.19 3.77
N GLY A 58 0.77 6.92 4.11
CA GLY A 58 0.66 5.82 3.14
C GLY A 58 -0.74 5.67 2.55
N GLY A 59 -1.77 5.74 3.39
CA GLY A 59 -3.15 5.60 2.94
C GLY A 59 -3.64 6.78 2.10
N THR A 60 -3.21 8.01 2.40
CA THR A 60 -3.55 9.17 1.56
C THR A 60 -2.89 9.11 0.19
N VAL A 61 -1.60 8.76 0.12
CA VAL A 61 -0.86 8.53 -1.13
C VAL A 61 -1.53 7.43 -1.96
N PHE A 62 -1.90 6.32 -1.34
CA PHE A 62 -2.55 5.20 -2.03
C PHE A 62 -3.96 5.55 -2.52
N THR A 63 -4.76 6.25 -1.70
CA THR A 63 -6.10 6.73 -2.09
C THR A 63 -6.00 7.70 -3.27
N LEU A 64 -5.04 8.62 -3.25
CA LEU A 64 -4.77 9.53 -4.35
C LEU A 64 -4.42 8.77 -5.65
N GLY A 65 -3.65 7.69 -5.56
CA GLY A 65 -3.36 6.83 -6.71
C GLY A 65 -4.62 6.24 -7.35
N TRP A 66 -5.56 5.74 -6.55
CA TRP A 66 -6.83 5.21 -7.05
C TRP A 66 -7.76 6.29 -7.62
N ILE A 67 -7.79 7.49 -7.02
CA ILE A 67 -8.51 8.64 -7.58
C ILE A 67 -7.91 9.03 -8.93
N LEU A 68 -6.58 9.15 -9.01
CA LEU A 68 -5.89 9.46 -10.26
C LEU A 68 -6.14 8.38 -11.32
N ARG A 69 -6.26 7.11 -10.92
CA ARG A 69 -6.63 6.02 -11.83
C ARG A 69 -8.05 6.13 -12.35
N ALA A 70 -9.00 6.52 -11.50
CA ALA A 70 -10.35 6.82 -11.93
C ALA A 70 -10.36 8.00 -12.93
N VAL A 71 -9.63 9.09 -12.65
CA VAL A 71 -9.56 10.24 -13.56
C VAL A 71 -8.83 9.90 -14.88
N ALA A 72 -7.73 9.15 -14.82
CA ALA A 72 -6.98 8.70 -16.00
C ALA A 72 -7.81 7.80 -16.92
N SER A 73 -8.81 7.10 -16.38
CA SER A 73 -9.73 6.32 -17.20
C SER A 73 -10.62 7.18 -18.11
N TYR A 74 -10.99 8.39 -17.68
CA TYR A 74 -11.73 9.36 -18.50
C TYR A 74 -10.81 10.16 -19.44
N TYR A 75 -9.57 10.44 -19.02
CA TYR A 75 -8.58 11.20 -19.80
C TYR A 75 -7.41 10.30 -20.21
N GLN A 76 -7.69 9.34 -21.08
CA GLN A 76 -6.75 8.28 -21.49
C GLN A 76 -5.54 8.81 -22.27
N GLU A 77 -5.69 9.99 -22.85
CA GLU A 77 -4.65 10.74 -23.54
C GLU A 77 -3.73 11.49 -22.56
N ASN A 78 -3.98 11.56 -21.26
CA ASN A 78 -3.07 12.33 -20.41
C ASN A 78 -1.91 11.46 -19.88
N ILE A 79 -0.73 11.57 -20.52
CA ILE A 79 0.50 10.86 -20.10
C ILE A 79 0.84 11.18 -18.63
N GLY A 80 0.69 12.43 -18.23
CA GLY A 80 0.95 12.87 -16.85
C GLY A 80 0.05 12.16 -15.85
N LEU A 81 -1.25 12.04 -16.15
CA LEU A 81 -2.18 11.28 -15.30
C LEU A 81 -1.85 9.79 -15.30
N TYR A 82 -1.50 9.21 -16.46
CA TYR A 82 -1.15 7.80 -16.60
C TYR A 82 0.10 7.40 -15.79
N ILE A 83 1.14 8.23 -15.82
CA ILE A 83 2.35 8.00 -15.02
C ILE A 83 2.04 8.23 -13.54
N SER A 84 1.33 9.32 -13.20
CA SER A 84 1.02 9.65 -11.81
C SER A 84 0.24 8.53 -11.12
N GLN A 85 -0.81 7.99 -11.74
CA GLN A 85 -1.57 6.88 -11.15
C GLN A 85 -0.66 5.67 -10.82
N ILE A 86 0.28 5.32 -11.71
CA ILE A 86 1.16 4.17 -11.53
C ILE A 86 2.11 4.45 -10.36
N VAL A 87 2.72 5.64 -10.33
CA VAL A 87 3.65 6.02 -9.26
C VAL A 87 2.95 6.03 -7.90
N PHE A 88 1.77 6.65 -7.78
CA PHE A 88 1.06 6.72 -6.50
C PHE A 88 0.54 5.36 -6.02
N ILE A 89 0.07 4.50 -6.94
CA ILE A 89 -0.37 3.13 -6.59
C ILE A 89 0.83 2.28 -6.16
N LEU A 90 1.95 2.35 -6.88
CA LEU A 90 3.16 1.59 -6.56
C LEU A 90 3.90 2.11 -5.32
N ALA A 91 3.74 3.38 -4.98
CA ALA A 91 4.31 3.96 -3.75
C ALA A 91 3.56 3.51 -2.49
N GLY A 92 2.32 3.02 -2.60
CA GLY A 92 1.52 2.57 -1.47
C GLY A 92 2.18 1.43 -0.67
N PRO A 93 2.43 0.25 -1.28
CA PRO A 93 2.93 -0.92 -0.59
C PRO A 93 4.25 -0.69 0.20
N PRO A 94 5.28 -0.01 -0.34
CA PRO A 94 6.48 0.31 0.43
C PRO A 94 6.21 1.16 1.68
N ILE A 95 5.30 2.13 1.59
CA ILE A 95 4.97 3.01 2.72
C ILE A 95 4.19 2.24 3.78
N TYR A 96 3.27 1.37 3.37
CA TYR A 96 2.54 0.49 4.28
C TYR A 96 3.49 -0.49 4.98
N ALA A 97 4.39 -1.14 4.24
CA ALA A 97 5.42 -2.02 4.81
C ALA A 97 6.31 -1.28 5.84
N ALA A 98 6.75 -0.06 5.50
CA ALA A 98 7.54 0.76 6.43
C ALA A 98 6.76 1.11 7.72
N ALA A 99 5.47 1.40 7.61
CA ALA A 99 4.61 1.67 8.77
C ALA A 99 4.43 0.41 9.65
N GLU A 100 4.21 -0.75 9.03
CA GLU A 100 4.11 -2.04 9.72
C GLU A 100 5.41 -2.40 10.46
N TYR A 101 6.57 -2.22 9.84
CA TYR A 101 7.86 -2.45 10.48
C TYR A 101 8.09 -1.55 11.69
N ASN A 102 7.62 -0.30 11.64
CA ASN A 102 7.67 0.61 12.80
C ASN A 102 6.79 0.12 13.96
N ILE A 103 5.59 -0.40 13.67
CA ILE A 103 4.71 -0.97 14.68
C ILE A 103 5.34 -2.23 15.28
N LEU A 104 5.88 -3.11 14.44
CA LEU A 104 6.54 -4.33 14.90
C LEU A 104 7.79 -4.02 15.75
N GLY A 105 8.62 -3.06 15.34
CA GLY A 105 9.82 -2.67 16.11
C GLY A 105 9.47 -2.28 17.55
N ARG A 106 8.36 -1.55 17.74
CA ARG A 106 7.81 -1.25 19.07
C ARG A 106 7.28 -2.51 19.77
N LEU A 107 6.52 -3.35 19.07
CA LEU A 107 5.97 -4.57 19.65
C LEU A 107 7.07 -5.52 20.17
N MET A 108 8.15 -5.70 19.41
CA MET A 108 9.30 -6.51 19.84
C MET A 108 10.02 -5.92 21.05
N HIS A 109 10.06 -4.59 21.19
CA HIS A 109 10.64 -3.93 22.36
C HIS A 109 9.82 -4.19 23.63
N TYR A 110 8.49 -4.21 23.53
CA TYR A 110 7.61 -4.42 24.67
C TYR A 110 7.43 -5.90 25.05
N LEU A 111 7.57 -6.84 24.11
CA LEU A 111 7.34 -8.27 24.33
C LEU A 111 8.55 -9.16 23.99
N PRO A 112 9.74 -8.94 24.60
CA PRO A 112 10.88 -9.81 24.35
C PRO A 112 10.67 -11.25 24.84
N MET A 113 9.82 -11.46 25.86
CA MET A 113 9.67 -12.74 26.58
C MET A 113 8.55 -13.67 26.04
N HIS A 114 7.82 -13.28 24.99
CA HIS A 114 6.71 -14.07 24.43
C HIS A 114 6.86 -14.44 22.95
N ALA A 115 8.00 -14.08 22.35
CA ALA A 115 8.32 -14.48 21.00
C ALA A 115 8.73 -15.96 20.97
N VAL A 116 7.93 -16.80 20.31
CA VAL A 116 8.16 -18.27 20.17
C VAL A 116 9.26 -18.60 19.18
N PHE A 117 9.57 -17.66 18.30
CA PHE A 117 10.70 -17.66 17.39
C PHE A 117 11.55 -16.44 17.72
N HIS A 118 12.88 -16.52 17.54
CA HIS A 118 13.77 -15.37 17.72
C HIS A 118 13.25 -14.20 16.83
N PRO A 119 12.61 -13.18 17.42
CA PRO A 119 11.74 -12.27 16.67
C PRO A 119 12.53 -11.47 15.64
N GLY A 120 13.82 -11.20 15.92
CA GLY A 120 14.71 -10.55 14.97
C GLY A 120 14.96 -11.34 13.67
N ARG A 121 15.03 -12.69 13.70
CA ARG A 121 15.42 -13.45 12.49
C ARG A 121 14.28 -13.52 11.49
N VAL A 122 13.07 -13.82 11.97
CA VAL A 122 11.86 -13.88 11.13
C VAL A 122 11.56 -12.50 10.56
N PHE A 123 11.72 -11.44 11.36
CA PHE A 123 11.61 -10.05 10.89
C PHE A 123 12.54 -9.76 9.71
N PHE A 124 13.84 -10.03 9.83
CA PHE A 124 14.77 -9.74 8.74
C PHE A 124 14.43 -10.53 7.48
N VAL A 125 14.03 -11.79 7.59
CA VAL A 125 13.60 -12.59 6.43
C VAL A 125 12.43 -11.93 5.71
N PHE A 126 11.40 -11.48 6.42
CA PHE A 126 10.26 -10.80 5.80
C PHE A 126 10.64 -9.45 5.17
N VAL A 127 11.54 -8.70 5.80
CA VAL A 127 12.06 -7.44 5.21
C VAL A 127 12.82 -7.72 3.92
N TYR A 128 13.71 -8.72 3.90
CA TYR A 128 14.45 -9.07 2.68
C TYR A 128 13.51 -9.57 1.57
N ILE A 129 12.53 -10.41 1.90
CA ILE A 129 11.51 -10.85 0.94
C ILE A 129 10.74 -9.64 0.41
N GLY A 130 10.29 -8.73 1.26
CA GLY A 130 9.60 -7.51 0.86
C GLY A 130 10.43 -6.66 -0.11
N ILE A 131 11.71 -6.42 0.20
CA ILE A 131 12.63 -5.70 -0.70
C ILE A 131 12.74 -6.41 -2.06
N MET A 132 12.85 -7.74 -2.07
CA MET A 132 12.90 -8.51 -3.32
C MET A 132 11.60 -8.34 -4.13
N VAL A 133 10.43 -8.43 -3.49
CA VAL A 133 9.14 -8.21 -4.16
C VAL A 133 9.05 -6.79 -4.73
N GLU A 134 9.46 -5.78 -3.97
CA GLU A 134 9.47 -4.38 -4.42
C GLU A 134 10.43 -4.15 -5.59
N THR A 135 11.60 -4.79 -5.59
CA THR A 135 12.50 -4.71 -6.75
C THR A 135 11.89 -5.32 -8.00
N LEU A 136 11.17 -6.43 -7.89
CA LEU A 136 10.45 -7.02 -9.02
C LEU A 136 9.32 -6.12 -9.50
N THR A 137 8.59 -5.47 -8.59
CA THR A 137 7.56 -4.46 -8.92
C THR A 137 8.17 -3.29 -9.68
N GLY A 138 9.32 -2.76 -9.22
CA GLY A 138 10.04 -1.69 -9.90
C GLY A 138 10.53 -2.08 -11.30
N VAL A 139 11.02 -3.31 -11.46
CA VAL A 139 11.38 -3.85 -12.79
C VAL A 139 10.15 -3.95 -13.69
N GLY A 140 9.05 -4.52 -13.20
CA GLY A 140 7.79 -4.61 -13.95
C GLY A 140 7.26 -3.24 -14.40
N ALA A 141 7.32 -2.26 -13.50
CA ALA A 141 6.95 -0.88 -13.77
C ALA A 141 7.85 -0.22 -14.84
N GLY A 142 9.16 -0.44 -14.76
CA GLY A 142 10.11 0.03 -15.77
C GLY A 142 9.84 -0.56 -17.15
N GLN A 143 9.55 -1.87 -17.21
CA GLN A 143 9.20 -2.54 -18.46
C GLN A 143 7.89 -2.00 -19.04
N LEU A 144 6.88 -1.78 -18.20
CA LEU A 144 5.58 -1.22 -18.61
C LEU A 144 5.72 0.23 -19.12
N ALA A 145 6.53 1.06 -18.45
CA ALA A 145 6.73 2.46 -18.81
C ALA A 145 7.58 2.64 -20.08
N GLY A 146 8.56 1.76 -20.31
CA GLY A 146 9.40 1.78 -21.51
C GLY A 146 8.81 1.03 -22.71
N GLY A 147 7.76 0.24 -22.50
CA GLY A 147 7.14 -0.59 -23.54
C GLY A 147 6.07 0.17 -24.32
N VAL A 148 6.07 0.02 -25.65
CA VAL A 148 4.98 0.51 -26.49
C VAL A 148 3.74 -0.37 -26.25
N PRO A 149 2.52 0.20 -26.13
CA PRO A 149 1.28 -0.59 -26.03
C PRO A 149 1.21 -1.67 -27.12
N GLY A 150 0.97 -2.92 -26.70
CA GLY A 150 0.93 -4.09 -27.59
C GLY A 150 2.28 -4.79 -27.85
N SER A 151 3.40 -4.22 -27.41
CA SER A 151 4.70 -4.90 -27.44
C SER A 151 4.79 -6.01 -26.37
N THR A 152 5.62 -7.03 -26.62
CA THR A 152 5.93 -8.07 -25.62
C THR A 152 6.44 -7.46 -24.31
N GLN A 153 7.22 -6.39 -24.38
CA GLN A 153 7.75 -5.69 -23.21
C GLN A 153 6.64 -5.12 -22.32
N TYR A 154 5.65 -4.46 -22.93
CA TYR A 154 4.50 -3.91 -22.22
C TYR A 154 3.68 -5.01 -21.52
N THR A 155 3.38 -6.09 -22.23
CA THR A 155 2.63 -7.23 -21.70
C THR A 155 3.37 -7.91 -20.55
N VAL A 156 4.67 -8.15 -20.70
CA VAL A 156 5.52 -8.74 -19.64
C VAL A 156 5.57 -7.82 -18.42
N GLY A 157 5.71 -6.51 -18.60
CA GLY A 157 5.68 -5.54 -17.50
C GLY A 157 4.38 -5.59 -16.71
N GLY A 158 3.22 -5.61 -17.40
CA GLY A 158 1.91 -5.72 -16.77
C GLY A 158 1.72 -7.03 -15.99
N ILE A 159 2.14 -8.16 -16.57
CA ILE A 159 2.09 -9.47 -15.90
C ILE A 159 2.98 -9.49 -14.66
N LEU A 160 4.21 -8.94 -14.75
CA LEU A 160 5.12 -8.86 -13.61
C LEU A 160 4.51 -8.07 -12.45
N ILE A 161 3.95 -6.89 -12.72
CA ILE A 161 3.28 -6.09 -11.69
C ILE A 161 2.11 -6.87 -11.07
N ALA A 162 1.31 -7.57 -11.87
CA ALA A 162 0.20 -8.36 -11.34
C ALA A 162 0.67 -9.49 -10.42
N ILE A 163 1.73 -10.21 -10.80
CA ILE A 163 2.32 -11.28 -9.99
C ILE A 163 2.91 -10.73 -8.68
N THR A 164 3.65 -9.61 -8.75
CA THR A 164 4.30 -9.04 -7.57
C THR A 164 3.28 -8.47 -6.59
N LEU A 165 2.18 -7.88 -7.07
CA LEU A 165 1.08 -7.43 -6.20
C LEU A 165 0.44 -8.58 -5.42
N ILE A 166 0.23 -9.74 -6.04
CA ILE A 166 -0.29 -10.93 -5.35
C ILE A 166 0.73 -11.43 -4.31
N LEU A 167 2.00 -11.51 -4.69
CA LEU A 167 3.07 -11.95 -3.79
C LEU A 167 3.22 -11.01 -2.59
N GLN A 168 3.15 -9.70 -2.82
CA GLN A 168 3.18 -8.66 -1.80
C GLN A 168 2.04 -8.86 -0.79
N GLY A 169 0.80 -9.02 -1.28
CA GLY A 169 -0.35 -9.28 -0.41
C GLY A 169 -0.18 -10.55 0.43
N CYS A 170 0.36 -11.63 -0.13
CA CYS A 170 0.65 -12.85 0.62
C CYS A 170 1.69 -12.63 1.74
N VAL A 171 2.74 -11.85 1.47
CA VAL A 171 3.79 -11.53 2.43
C VAL A 171 3.23 -10.69 3.58
N GLU A 172 2.48 -9.63 3.26
CA GLU A 172 1.84 -8.74 4.24
C GLU A 172 0.82 -9.47 5.11
N VAL A 173 -0.03 -10.33 4.52
CA VAL A 173 -1.00 -11.13 5.29
C VAL A 173 -0.29 -12.12 6.22
N SER A 174 0.77 -12.77 5.76
CA SER A 174 1.56 -13.69 6.58
C SER A 174 2.22 -12.97 7.76
N PHE A 175 2.77 -11.78 7.50
CA PHE A 175 3.40 -10.94 8.51
C PHE A 175 2.38 -10.44 9.54
N SER A 176 1.26 -9.89 9.08
CA SER A 176 0.14 -9.45 9.93
C SER A 176 -0.42 -10.57 10.81
N SER A 177 -0.54 -11.78 10.26
CA SER A 177 -0.98 -12.96 11.00
C SER A 177 0.00 -13.34 12.12
N LEU A 178 1.30 -13.29 11.86
CA LEU A 178 2.34 -13.54 12.86
C LEU A 178 2.28 -12.51 14.00
N VAL A 179 2.11 -11.23 13.66
CA VAL A 179 1.92 -10.15 14.63
C VAL A 179 0.67 -10.39 15.48
N ALA A 180 -0.45 -10.71 14.85
CA ALA A 180 -1.71 -10.99 15.53
C ALA A 180 -1.61 -12.18 16.49
N VAL A 181 -0.93 -13.27 16.08
CA VAL A 181 -0.69 -14.43 16.93
C VAL A 181 0.16 -14.07 18.14
N ILE A 182 1.24 -13.29 17.96
CA ILE A 182 2.08 -12.83 19.07
C ILE A 182 1.25 -11.97 20.03
N HIS A 183 0.46 -11.04 19.52
CA HIS A 183 -0.39 -10.15 20.30
C HIS A 183 -1.46 -10.94 21.09
N TYR A 184 -2.12 -11.89 20.44
CA TYR A 184 -3.11 -12.76 21.06
C TYR A 184 -2.50 -13.63 22.17
N ARG A 185 -1.32 -14.19 21.93
CA ARG A 185 -0.60 -15.00 22.94
C ARG A 185 -0.19 -14.18 24.14
N ALA A 186 0.21 -12.93 23.94
CA ALA A 186 0.57 -12.02 25.02
C ALA A 186 -0.61 -11.58 25.87
N TRP A 187 -1.74 -11.28 25.21
CA TRP A 187 -3.00 -11.00 25.88
C TRP A 187 -3.45 -12.21 26.72
N ARG A 188 -3.40 -13.42 26.16
CA ARG A 188 -3.72 -14.67 26.85
C ARG A 188 -2.79 -14.98 28.03
N ALA A 189 -1.50 -14.62 27.93
CA ALA A 189 -0.53 -14.84 28.99
C ALA A 189 -0.63 -13.82 30.15
N GLY A 190 -1.54 -12.84 30.07
CA GLY A 190 -1.74 -11.83 31.11
C GLY A 190 -0.59 -10.83 31.25
N ASN A 191 0.37 -10.84 30.32
CA ASN A 191 1.60 -10.03 30.37
C ASN A 191 1.50 -8.73 29.55
N LEU A 192 0.29 -8.20 29.35
CA LEU A 192 0.14 -6.76 29.14
C LEU A 192 0.57 -6.11 30.46
N ALA A 193 1.73 -5.44 30.44
CA ALA A 193 2.39 -4.90 31.63
C ALA A 193 1.38 -4.33 32.66
N PRO A 194 1.53 -4.63 33.97
CA PRO A 194 0.64 -4.12 35.03
C PRO A 194 0.64 -2.58 35.20
N ASN A 195 1.38 -1.81 34.41
CA ASN A 195 1.59 -0.38 34.61
C ASN A 195 0.51 0.53 34.00
N VAL A 196 -0.72 0.04 33.87
CA VAL A 196 -1.94 0.88 33.86
C VAL A 196 -2.84 0.51 35.05
N LYS A 197 -2.27 0.08 36.18
CA LYS A 197 -2.99 0.01 37.47
C LYS A 197 -2.56 1.09 38.47
N SER A 198 -1.45 1.79 38.22
CA SER A 198 -0.95 2.83 39.13
C SER A 198 -1.34 4.27 38.76
N ALA A 199 -1.99 4.51 37.61
CA ALA A 199 -2.52 5.86 37.29
C ALA A 199 -3.96 6.09 37.81
N SER A 200 -4.66 5.05 38.27
CA SER A 200 -6.02 5.17 38.83
C SER A 200 -6.06 5.13 40.37
N CYS A 201 -4.91 4.96 41.02
CA CYS A 201 -4.76 4.95 42.49
C CYS A 201 -4.12 6.25 43.00
N CYS A 202 -4.55 7.42 42.49
CA CYS A 202 -4.15 8.73 43.02
C CYS A 202 -5.31 9.74 43.18
N THR A 203 -6.58 9.33 43.03
CA THR A 203 -7.74 10.20 43.33
C THR A 203 -8.53 9.73 44.55
N ALA A 204 -7.84 9.21 45.55
CA ALA A 204 -8.39 9.02 46.88
C ALA A 204 -7.50 9.71 47.91
N LEU A 205 -7.66 11.03 48.03
CA LEU A 205 -7.44 11.71 49.29
C LEU A 205 -8.61 12.68 49.53
N PRO A 206 -9.37 12.48 50.62
CA PRO A 206 -10.33 13.44 51.11
C PRO A 206 -9.59 14.48 51.96
N HIS A 207 -9.86 15.76 51.73
CA HIS A 207 -9.99 16.81 52.75
C HIS A 207 -10.64 18.03 52.11
#